data_AF-A0A9X3YM75-F1
#
_entry.id   AF-A0A9X3YM75-F1
#
_cell.length_a   1.000
_cell.length_b   1.000
_cell.length_c   1.000
_cell.angle_alpha   90.00
_cell.angle_beta   90.00
_cell.angle_gamma   90.00
#
_symmetry.space_group_name_H-M   'P 1'
#
loop_
_entity.id
_entity.type
_entity.pdbx_description
1 polymer ?
#
loop_
_entity_poly.entity_id
_entity_poly.type
_entity_poly.pdbx_seq_one_letter_code
_entity_poly.pdbx_strand_id
1 'polypeptide(L)'
;MHGKNLARTAAAAMMLAPIGAALADEPLSAQDPCNFHASMPLLERGVYDNYTYAERAHDAATESARLAAGVRIEIVSSGCVDSSARTYTLTYTGTALPERTLAQWAGVAQHELGALRLAEGAKDETRGIVAYAGAVAAARETGDKVVRCADDTAPTDGECAWRTGGSRGIEVRREPGGVRVVLTEESSR
;
A
#
# COMPACT_ATOMS: atom_id res chain seq x y z
N MET A 1 -12.05 -33.80 -79.09
CA MET A 1 -10.89 -32.90 -79.31
C MET A 1 -9.83 -33.32 -78.30
N HIS A 2 -8.85 -34.14 -78.71
CA HIS A 2 -7.48 -33.70 -79.09
C HIS A 2 -6.91 -32.72 -78.05
N GLY A 3 -5.84 -32.96 -77.30
CA GLY A 3 -4.77 -33.94 -77.39
C GLY A 3 -3.44 -33.24 -77.06
N LYS A 4 -2.67 -33.82 -76.14
CA LYS A 4 -1.19 -33.90 -76.10
C LYS A 4 -0.28 -32.67 -75.85
N ASN A 5 0.75 -32.99 -75.07
CA ASN A 5 2.17 -32.54 -75.07
C ASN A 5 2.54 -31.29 -74.25
N LEU A 6 3.33 -31.41 -73.16
CA LEU A 6 4.78 -31.72 -73.02
C LEU A 6 5.71 -30.58 -73.46
N ALA A 7 6.36 -29.92 -72.48
CA ALA A 7 7.79 -29.55 -72.43
C ALA A 7 8.03 -28.64 -71.20
N ARG A 8 8.72 -29.08 -70.15
CA ARG A 8 10.19 -29.00 -69.93
C ARG A 8 10.78 -27.60 -70.14
N THR A 9 11.14 -26.92 -69.04
CA THR A 9 12.43 -26.24 -68.72
C THR A 9 12.18 -25.33 -67.51
N ALA A 10 12.78 -25.56 -66.34
CA ALA A 10 14.17 -25.31 -65.93
C ALA A 10 14.34 -23.93 -65.27
N ALA A 11 15.04 -23.95 -64.12
CA ALA A 11 15.57 -22.81 -63.36
C ALA A 11 14.52 -21.89 -62.71
N ALA A 12 14.71 -21.31 -61.53
CA ALA A 12 15.86 -21.19 -60.67
C ALA A 12 15.36 -21.15 -59.21
N ALA A 13 16.06 -21.86 -58.33
CA ALA A 13 15.94 -21.65 -56.90
C ALA A 13 16.46 -20.24 -56.58
N MET A 14 15.58 -19.37 -56.10
CA MET A 14 15.97 -18.21 -55.30
C MET A 14 15.57 -18.51 -53.87
N MET A 15 16.57 -18.87 -53.07
CA MET A 15 16.48 -18.90 -51.61
C MET A 15 16.18 -17.48 -51.12
N LEU A 16 14.92 -17.22 -50.77
CA LEU A 16 14.62 -16.20 -49.77
C LEU A 16 14.89 -16.83 -48.42
N ALA A 17 16.08 -16.56 -47.87
CA ALA A 17 16.32 -16.73 -46.45
C ALA A 17 15.39 -15.73 -45.72
N PRO A 18 14.48 -16.17 -44.83
CA PRO A 18 13.96 -15.26 -43.84
C PRO A 18 15.14 -14.85 -42.96
N ILE A 19 15.42 -13.55 -42.92
CA ILE A 19 16.17 -12.94 -41.82
C ILE A 19 15.26 -13.11 -40.60
N GLY A 20 15.30 -14.29 -40.00
CA GLY A 20 14.83 -14.52 -38.66
C GLY A 20 15.77 -13.73 -37.77
N ALA A 21 15.39 -12.50 -37.45
CA ALA A 21 15.84 -11.85 -36.24
C ALA A 21 15.34 -12.73 -35.09
N ALA A 22 16.12 -13.76 -34.77
CA ALA A 22 16.12 -14.33 -33.43
C ALA A 22 16.72 -13.23 -32.55
N LEU A 23 15.89 -12.25 -32.18
CA LEU A 23 16.00 -11.66 -30.86
C LEU A 23 15.84 -12.85 -29.93
N ALA A 24 16.97 -13.38 -29.47
CA ALA A 24 16.96 -14.13 -28.25
C ALA A 24 16.33 -13.19 -27.24
N ASP A 25 15.08 -13.45 -26.89
CA ASP A 25 14.55 -13.08 -25.58
C ASP A 25 15.48 -13.77 -24.58
N GLU A 26 16.60 -13.11 -24.26
CA GLU A 26 17.22 -13.33 -22.98
C GLU A 26 16.09 -13.13 -21.97
N PRO A 27 15.74 -14.13 -21.15
CA PRO A 27 14.93 -13.83 -20.00
C PRO A 27 15.73 -12.78 -19.24
N LEU A 28 15.22 -11.55 -19.22
CA LEU A 28 15.53 -10.58 -18.20
C LEU A 28 15.25 -11.31 -16.89
N SER A 29 16.25 -12.02 -16.39
CA SER A 29 16.46 -12.20 -14.96
C SER A 29 16.73 -10.79 -14.47
N ALA A 30 15.63 -10.03 -14.35
CA ALA A 30 15.60 -8.82 -13.58
C ALA A 30 16.06 -9.27 -12.20
N GLN A 31 17.33 -9.04 -11.90
CA GLN A 31 17.78 -8.98 -10.54
C GLN A 31 16.82 -7.98 -9.88
N ASP A 32 15.87 -8.48 -9.11
CA ASP A 32 14.93 -7.64 -8.37
C ASP A 32 15.82 -6.73 -7.52
N PRO A 33 15.92 -5.42 -7.82
CA PRO A 33 16.86 -4.55 -7.13
C PRO A 33 16.45 -4.39 -5.66
N CYS A 34 15.21 -4.73 -5.33
CA CYS A 34 14.71 -4.83 -3.98
C CYS A 34 15.27 -6.12 -3.34
N ASN A 35 16.28 -5.95 -2.48
CA ASN A 35 16.84 -7.02 -1.64
C ASN A 35 16.33 -6.95 -0.19
N PHE A 36 15.18 -6.30 0.03
CA PHE A 36 14.61 -6.13 1.36
C PHE A 36 13.41 -7.05 1.50
N HIS A 37 13.59 -8.20 2.15
CA HIS A 37 12.50 -9.14 2.41
C HIS A 37 11.22 -8.44 2.88
N ALA A 38 10.07 -8.89 2.36
CA ALA A 38 8.75 -8.42 2.77
C ALA A 38 8.66 -8.32 4.31
N SER A 39 8.08 -7.22 4.79
CA SER A 39 7.93 -6.97 6.23
C SER A 39 7.27 -8.17 6.90
N MET A 40 7.85 -8.65 8.01
CA MET A 40 7.21 -9.68 8.83
C MET A 40 5.78 -9.25 9.22
N PRO A 41 4.87 -10.21 9.45
CA PRO A 41 3.52 -9.89 9.91
C PRO A 41 3.57 -9.05 11.20
N LEU A 42 2.79 -7.97 11.24
CA LEU A 42 2.71 -7.09 12.41
C LEU A 42 1.77 -7.65 13.47
N LEU A 43 0.70 -8.32 13.06
CA LEU A 43 -0.33 -8.79 13.98
C LEU A 43 0.06 -10.14 14.59
N GLU A 44 -0.27 -10.31 15.88
CA GLU A 44 -0.06 -11.58 16.57
C GLU A 44 -0.93 -12.69 15.94
N ARG A 45 -0.30 -13.78 15.46
CA ARG A 45 -1.01 -14.90 14.82
C ARG A 45 -1.93 -15.61 15.81
N GLY A 46 -3.12 -15.99 15.36
CA GLY A 46 -4.10 -16.72 16.17
C GLY A 46 -4.88 -15.88 17.18
N VAL A 47 -4.64 -14.56 17.23
CA VAL A 47 -5.37 -13.64 18.11
C VAL A 47 -6.63 -13.09 17.46
N TYR A 48 -6.60 -12.86 16.15
CA TYR A 48 -7.66 -12.17 15.44
C TYR A 48 -8.48 -13.11 14.54
N ASP A 49 -9.78 -12.84 14.48
CA ASP A 49 -10.69 -13.52 13.57
C ASP A 49 -10.38 -13.17 12.10
N ASN A 50 -10.50 -14.17 11.23
CA ASN A 50 -10.26 -14.03 9.78
C ASN A 50 -8.89 -13.43 9.45
N TYR A 51 -7.88 -13.72 10.28
CA TYR A 51 -6.50 -13.32 10.04
C TYR A 51 -5.96 -13.93 8.75
N THR A 52 -5.36 -13.09 7.90
CA THR A 52 -4.65 -13.50 6.68
C THR A 52 -3.35 -12.74 6.55
N TYR A 53 -2.31 -13.41 6.07
CA TYR A 53 -1.06 -12.78 5.65
C TYR A 53 -0.64 -13.40 4.32
N ALA A 54 -0.35 -12.54 3.34
CA ALA A 54 0.06 -12.94 2.00
C ALA A 54 1.21 -12.08 1.51
N GLU A 55 2.32 -12.72 1.16
CA GLU A 55 3.42 -12.08 0.42
C GLU A 55 3.01 -11.83 -1.03
N ARG A 56 3.58 -10.78 -1.61
CA ARG A 56 3.33 -10.31 -2.98
C ARG A 56 4.68 -10.16 -3.69
N ALA A 57 4.62 -9.98 -5.02
CA ALA A 57 5.80 -9.62 -5.79
C ALA A 57 6.39 -8.27 -5.32
N HIS A 58 7.67 -8.04 -5.60
CA HIS A 58 8.39 -6.80 -5.27
C HIS A 58 8.39 -6.46 -3.77
N ASP A 59 8.72 -7.46 -2.94
CA ASP A 59 8.92 -7.27 -1.49
C ASP A 59 7.73 -6.63 -0.75
N ALA A 60 6.52 -6.87 -1.27
CA ALA A 60 5.29 -6.40 -0.67
C ALA A 60 4.57 -7.51 0.11
N ALA A 61 3.79 -7.13 1.11
CA ALA A 61 2.91 -8.03 1.83
C ALA A 61 1.57 -7.36 2.10
N THR A 62 0.54 -8.18 2.22
CA THR A 62 -0.79 -7.78 2.69
C THR A 62 -1.16 -8.61 3.90
N GLU A 63 -1.42 -7.94 5.01
CA GLU A 63 -1.94 -8.52 6.23
C GLU A 63 -3.35 -7.99 6.48
N SER A 64 -4.28 -8.83 6.91
CA SER A 64 -5.63 -8.35 7.24
C SER A 64 -6.26 -9.17 8.35
N ALA A 65 -7.13 -8.52 9.13
CA ALA A 65 -7.81 -9.14 10.26
C ALA A 65 -9.09 -8.40 10.63
N ARG A 66 -10.04 -9.09 11.25
CA ARG A 66 -11.16 -8.44 11.94
C ARG A 66 -10.72 -8.06 13.37
N LEU A 67 -10.88 -6.79 13.72
CA LEU A 67 -10.55 -6.28 15.06
C LEU A 67 -11.74 -6.44 16.01
N ALA A 68 -12.92 -6.10 15.52
CA ALA A 68 -14.19 -6.21 16.25
C ALA A 68 -15.35 -6.37 15.27
N ALA A 69 -16.57 -6.53 15.79
CA ALA A 69 -17.78 -6.50 14.96
C ALA A 69 -17.85 -5.16 14.20
N GLY A 70 -17.88 -5.23 12.86
CA GLY A 70 -17.93 -4.06 12.00
C GLY A 70 -16.60 -3.34 11.78
N VAL A 71 -15.48 -3.79 12.37
CA VAL A 71 -14.15 -3.16 12.24
C VAL A 71 -13.14 -4.16 11.68
N ARG A 72 -12.49 -3.79 10.57
CA ARG A 72 -11.43 -4.56 9.92
C ARG A 72 -10.18 -3.72 9.76
N ILE A 73 -9.01 -4.34 9.88
CA ILE A 73 -7.74 -3.76 9.46
C ILE A 73 -7.20 -4.49 8.23
N GLU A 74 -6.61 -3.72 7.33
CA GLU A 74 -5.71 -4.20 6.27
C GLU A 74 -4.41 -3.40 6.37
N ILE A 75 -3.28 -4.10 6.34
CA ILE A 75 -1.95 -3.54 6.39
C ILE A 75 -1.24 -3.96 5.10
N VAL A 76 -0.88 -2.98 4.29
CA VAL A 76 -0.05 -3.19 3.11
C VAL A 76 1.33 -2.66 3.42
N SER A 77 2.35 -3.47 3.24
CA SER A 77 3.74 -3.07 3.41
C SER A 77 4.53 -3.34 2.14
N SER A 78 5.47 -2.47 1.81
CA SER A 78 6.43 -2.67 0.74
C SER A 78 7.77 -2.07 1.14
N GLY A 79 8.86 -2.71 0.72
CA GLY A 79 10.22 -2.17 0.88
C GLY A 79 11.00 -2.31 -0.41
N CYS A 80 11.85 -1.33 -0.72
CA CYS A 80 12.82 -1.46 -1.80
C CYS A 80 14.05 -0.59 -1.52
N VAL A 81 15.24 -1.19 -1.54
CA VAL A 81 16.59 -0.57 -1.40
C VAL A 81 16.74 0.52 -0.33
N ASP A 82 16.22 1.70 -0.59
CA ASP A 82 16.35 2.93 0.19
C ASP A 82 15.02 3.42 0.77
N SER A 83 13.90 2.79 0.44
CA SER A 83 12.56 3.22 0.83
C SER A 83 11.71 2.08 1.40
N SER A 84 10.83 2.44 2.32
CA SER A 84 9.78 1.57 2.84
C SER A 84 8.49 2.36 2.93
N ALA A 85 7.38 1.68 2.66
CA ALA A 85 6.04 2.22 2.80
C ALA A 85 5.15 1.21 3.52
N ARG A 86 4.27 1.74 4.36
CA ARG A 86 3.25 0.97 5.03
C ARG A 86 1.95 1.74 5.10
N THR A 87 0.88 1.08 4.73
CA THR A 87 -0.47 1.62 4.75
C THR A 87 -1.34 0.79 5.66
N TYR A 88 -1.97 1.44 6.63
CA TYR A 88 -2.96 0.87 7.54
C TYR A 88 -4.34 1.37 7.13
N THR A 89 -5.21 0.46 6.72
CA THR A 89 -6.60 0.76 6.38
C THR A 89 -7.53 0.18 7.43
N LEU A 90 -8.14 1.04 8.23
CA LEU A 90 -9.22 0.69 9.13
C LEU A 90 -10.55 0.87 8.41
N THR A 91 -11.31 -0.20 8.26
CA THR A 91 -12.63 -0.19 7.64
C THR A 91 -13.70 -0.39 8.71
N TYR A 92 -14.58 0.60 8.83
CA TYR A 92 -15.76 0.58 9.68
C TYR A 92 -16.97 0.34 8.80
N THR A 93 -17.78 -0.66 9.13
CA THR A 93 -19.00 -1.01 8.40
C THR A 93 -20.21 -0.86 9.31
N GLY A 94 -21.30 -0.33 8.77
CA GLY A 94 -22.53 -0.10 9.53
C GLY A 94 -23.43 0.93 8.88
N THR A 95 -24.73 0.82 9.14
CA THR A 95 -25.76 1.69 8.54
C THR A 95 -25.86 3.08 9.19
N ALA A 96 -25.24 3.28 10.36
CA ALA A 96 -25.29 4.54 11.10
C ALA A 96 -23.94 4.82 11.78
N LEU A 97 -22.89 5.04 10.99
CA LEU A 97 -21.64 5.56 11.53
C LEU A 97 -21.81 7.06 11.85
N PRO A 98 -21.36 7.52 13.03
CA PRO A 98 -21.48 8.93 13.39
C PRO A 98 -20.71 9.82 12.40
N GLU A 99 -21.25 11.00 12.15
CA GLU A 99 -20.47 12.05 11.52
C GLU A 99 -19.30 12.42 12.43
N ARG A 100 -18.11 12.47 11.84
CA ARG A 100 -16.85 12.67 12.54
C ARG A 100 -15.94 13.51 11.67
N THR A 101 -15.22 14.43 12.28
CA THR A 101 -14.17 15.22 11.67
C THR A 101 -12.89 14.39 11.46
N LEU A 102 -11.90 14.94 10.76
CA LEU A 102 -10.63 14.23 10.51
C LEU A 102 -9.90 13.94 11.82
N ALA A 103 -9.81 14.90 12.74
CA ALA A 103 -9.19 14.71 14.05
C ALA A 103 -9.93 13.65 14.89
N GLN A 104 -11.26 13.62 14.81
CA GLN A 104 -12.05 12.58 15.49
C GLN A 104 -11.78 11.19 14.91
N TRP A 105 -11.67 11.04 13.59
CA TRP A 105 -11.28 9.77 12.96
C TRP A 105 -9.83 9.39 13.27
N ALA A 106 -8.92 10.36 13.34
CA ALA A 106 -7.55 10.14 13.77
C ALA A 106 -7.48 9.61 15.20
N GLY A 107 -8.33 10.13 16.11
CA GLY A 107 -8.43 9.63 17.48
C GLY A 107 -8.95 8.19 17.56
N VAL A 108 -9.93 7.82 16.73
CA VAL A 108 -10.37 6.42 16.61
C VAL A 108 -9.22 5.55 16.08
N ALA A 109 -8.56 5.97 15.01
CA ALA A 109 -7.45 5.22 14.45
C ALA A 109 -6.28 5.04 15.43
N GLN A 110 -5.93 6.08 16.19
CA GLN A 110 -4.95 6.00 17.27
C GLN A 110 -5.34 4.92 18.29
N HIS A 111 -6.61 4.91 18.72
CA HIS A 111 -7.10 3.93 19.69
C HIS A 111 -7.03 2.50 19.14
N GLU A 112 -7.56 2.26 17.95
CA GLU A 112 -7.57 0.93 17.32
C GLU A 112 -6.14 0.41 17.08
N LEU A 113 -5.27 1.24 16.51
CA LEU A 113 -3.88 0.86 16.24
C LEU A 113 -3.08 0.67 17.53
N GLY A 114 -3.32 1.48 18.55
CA GLY A 114 -2.67 1.37 19.86
C GLY A 114 -3.13 0.16 20.69
N ALA A 115 -4.32 -0.38 20.38
CA ALA A 115 -4.88 -1.57 21.03
C ALA A 115 -4.48 -2.88 20.33
N LEU A 116 -3.80 -2.82 19.17
CA LEU A 116 -3.37 -4.01 18.46
C LEU A 116 -2.42 -4.85 19.33
N ARG A 117 -2.75 -6.13 19.44
CA ARG A 117 -1.80 -7.19 19.78
C ARG A 117 -0.89 -7.47 18.60
N LEU A 118 0.39 -7.21 18.80
CA LEU A 118 1.42 -7.27 17.76
C LEU A 118 2.29 -8.50 17.96
N ALA A 119 2.84 -9.00 16.86
CA ALA A 119 3.85 -10.04 16.88
C ALA A 119 5.09 -9.59 17.70
N GLU A 120 5.87 -10.56 18.16
CA GLU A 120 7.13 -10.26 18.84
C GLU A 120 8.06 -9.46 17.92
N GLY A 121 8.65 -8.38 18.43
CA GLY A 121 9.49 -7.46 17.64
C GLY A 121 8.74 -6.37 16.86
N ALA A 122 7.42 -6.51 16.63
CA ALA A 122 6.65 -5.55 15.84
C ALA A 122 6.17 -4.30 16.62
N LYS A 123 6.40 -4.22 17.94
CA LYS A 123 5.91 -3.11 18.79
C LYS A 123 6.47 -1.75 18.42
N ASP A 124 7.74 -1.71 18.01
CA ASP A 124 8.36 -0.45 17.61
C ASP A 124 7.87 0.02 16.22
N GLU A 125 7.37 -0.92 15.39
CA GLU A 125 6.96 -0.64 14.01
C GLU A 125 5.64 0.12 13.90
N THR A 126 4.73 0.01 14.87
CA THR A 126 3.46 0.75 14.87
C THR A 126 3.50 2.02 15.71
N ARG A 127 4.52 2.19 16.56
CA ARG A 127 4.62 3.33 17.48
C ARG A 127 4.58 4.67 16.74
N GLY A 128 5.30 4.78 15.62
CA GLY A 128 5.37 6.00 14.82
C GLY A 128 4.00 6.42 14.28
N ILE A 129 3.28 5.49 13.65
CA ILE A 129 1.96 5.79 13.08
C ILE A 129 0.89 6.04 14.16
N VAL A 130 0.94 5.34 15.30
CA VAL A 130 0.02 5.59 16.43
C VAL A 130 0.25 6.98 17.00
N ALA A 131 1.52 7.38 17.21
CA ALA A 131 1.84 8.72 17.68
C ALA A 131 1.39 9.80 16.69
N TYR A 132 1.59 9.58 15.39
CA TYR A 132 1.11 10.47 14.34
C TYR A 132 -0.41 10.64 14.37
N ALA A 133 -1.17 9.53 14.45
CA ALA A 133 -2.63 9.58 14.55
C ALA A 133 -3.08 10.38 15.78
N GLY A 134 -2.43 10.20 16.92
CA GLY A 134 -2.72 10.98 18.13
C GLY A 134 -2.39 12.46 18.01
N ALA A 135 -1.31 12.80 17.31
CA ALA A 135 -0.96 14.20 17.07
C ALA A 135 -1.93 14.88 16.09
N VAL A 136 -2.45 14.16 15.09
CA VAL A 136 -3.54 14.66 14.24
C VAL A 136 -4.83 14.83 15.05
N ALA A 137 -5.14 13.90 15.96
CA ALA A 137 -6.32 13.97 16.81
C ALA A 137 -6.30 15.17 17.79
N ALA A 138 -5.11 15.58 18.23
CA ALA A 138 -4.92 16.72 19.13
C ALA A 138 -4.76 18.07 18.41
N ALA A 139 -4.60 18.06 17.09
CA ALA A 139 -4.32 19.26 16.32
C ALA A 139 -5.56 20.09 16.06
N ARG A 140 -5.34 21.39 15.80
CA ARG A 140 -6.42 22.31 15.48
C ARG A 140 -6.96 22.05 14.07
N GLU A 141 -8.27 21.87 13.99
CA GLU A 141 -8.95 21.74 12.71
C GLU A 141 -9.24 23.12 12.09
N THR A 142 -9.07 23.23 10.77
CA THR A 142 -9.49 24.39 9.98
C THR A 142 -10.19 23.88 8.73
N GLY A 143 -11.52 23.81 8.78
CA GLY A 143 -12.32 23.18 7.74
C GLY A 143 -12.09 21.67 7.69
N ASP A 144 -11.72 21.16 6.52
CA ASP A 144 -11.37 19.75 6.26
C ASP A 144 -9.88 19.44 6.47
N LYS A 145 -9.10 20.42 6.93
CA LYS A 145 -7.64 20.31 7.10
C LYS A 145 -7.26 20.34 8.56
N VAL A 146 -6.20 19.58 8.87
CA VAL A 146 -5.54 19.61 10.17
C VAL A 146 -4.26 20.43 10.06
N VAL A 147 -4.09 21.40 10.96
CA VAL A 147 -2.93 22.30 10.96
C VAL A 147 -1.90 21.80 11.96
N ARG A 148 -0.65 21.61 11.50
CA ARG A 148 0.49 21.18 12.34
C ARG A 148 1.77 21.88 11.90
N CYS A 149 2.70 22.02 12.84
CA CYS A 149 4.03 22.57 12.59
C CYS A 149 4.94 21.49 11.97
N ALA A 150 6.02 21.91 11.30
CA ALA A 150 6.90 21.00 10.57
C ALA A 150 7.66 20.02 11.48
N ASP A 151 7.79 20.34 12.76
CA ASP A 151 8.41 19.54 13.83
C ASP A 151 7.38 18.68 14.59
N ASP A 152 6.19 18.48 14.02
CA ASP A 152 5.09 17.71 14.59
C ASP A 152 4.45 18.33 15.86
N THR A 153 4.81 19.56 16.26
CA THR A 153 4.16 20.25 17.39
C THR A 153 2.78 20.81 17.04
N ALA A 154 1.98 21.09 18.08
CA ALA A 154 0.67 21.71 17.93
C ALA A 154 0.82 23.20 17.55
N PRO A 155 0.02 23.72 16.61
CA PRO A 155 0.19 25.09 16.13
C PRO A 155 -0.23 26.13 17.19
N THR A 156 0.64 27.11 17.42
CA THR A 156 0.34 28.40 18.05
C THR A 156 -0.16 29.40 16.99
N ASP A 157 -1.02 30.33 17.39
CA ASP A 157 -1.58 31.34 16.47
C ASP A 157 -0.45 32.15 15.80
N GLY A 158 -0.34 32.04 14.47
CA GLY A 158 0.60 32.81 13.66
C GLY A 158 1.99 32.21 13.45
N GLU A 159 2.30 31.03 13.99
CA GLU A 159 3.71 30.55 14.04
C GLU A 159 4.03 29.33 13.17
N CYS A 160 3.04 28.63 12.61
CA CYS A 160 3.30 27.36 11.90
C CYS A 160 3.13 27.42 10.39
N ALA A 161 4.22 27.07 9.68
CA ALA A 161 4.19 26.78 8.25
C ALA A 161 3.41 25.49 7.99
N TRP A 162 2.46 25.56 7.04
CA TRP A 162 1.59 24.46 6.67
C TRP A 162 2.38 23.27 6.10
N ARG A 163 2.32 22.10 6.74
CA ARG A 163 2.63 20.83 6.08
C ARG A 163 1.46 19.86 6.22
N THR A 164 0.83 19.53 5.10
CA THR A 164 0.04 18.31 5.00
C THR A 164 1.03 17.17 4.76
N GLY A 165 1.33 16.40 5.80
CA GLY A 165 1.95 15.07 5.71
C GLY A 165 3.31 15.01 5.04
N GLY A 166 4.39 15.01 5.83
CA GLY A 166 5.71 14.60 5.34
C GLY A 166 5.71 13.13 4.95
N SER A 167 6.50 12.31 5.63
CA SER A 167 6.55 10.87 5.37
C SER A 167 5.36 10.10 6.00
N ARG A 168 4.30 10.81 6.44
CA ARG A 168 3.08 10.21 7.02
C ARG A 168 1.84 10.95 6.57
N GLY A 169 0.76 10.22 6.32
CA GLY A 169 -0.52 10.76 5.89
C GLY A 169 -1.70 10.07 6.56
N ILE A 170 -2.84 10.76 6.62
CA ILE A 170 -4.13 10.18 7.00
C ILE A 170 -5.21 10.70 6.05
N GLU A 171 -6.04 9.78 5.56
CA GLU A 171 -7.18 10.06 4.70
C GLU A 171 -8.43 9.35 5.24
N VAL A 172 -9.58 10.00 5.15
CA VAL A 172 -10.88 9.42 5.50
C VAL A 172 -11.76 9.38 4.25
N ARG A 173 -12.15 8.18 3.84
CA ARG A 173 -13.06 7.95 2.71
C ARG A 173 -14.39 7.43 3.23
N ARG A 174 -15.49 8.10 2.88
CA ARG A 174 -16.85 7.62 3.13
C ARG A 174 -17.32 6.84 1.92
N GLU A 175 -17.74 5.60 2.13
CA GLU A 175 -18.22 4.69 1.09
C GLU A 175 -19.65 4.24 1.43
N PRO A 176 -20.47 3.82 0.46
CA PRO A 176 -21.76 3.22 0.76
C PRO A 176 -21.62 2.03 1.72
N GLY A 177 -22.15 2.16 2.94
CA GLY A 177 -22.10 1.12 3.96
C GLY A 177 -20.91 1.18 4.93
N GLY A 178 -20.05 2.20 4.84
CA GLY A 178 -18.92 2.32 5.76
C GLY A 178 -18.03 3.54 5.63
N VAL A 179 -16.97 3.56 6.45
CA VAL A 179 -15.89 4.54 6.40
C VAL A 179 -14.57 3.81 6.40
N ARG A 180 -13.63 4.26 5.56
CA ARG A 180 -12.24 3.82 5.54
C ARG A 180 -11.35 4.93 6.03
N VAL A 181 -10.54 4.63 7.03
CA VAL A 181 -9.47 5.51 7.51
C VAL A 181 -8.15 4.90 7.07
N VAL A 182 -7.43 5.59 6.20
CA VAL A 182 -6.18 5.14 5.60
C VAL A 182 -5.05 5.96 6.19
N LEU A 183 -4.10 5.30 6.85
CA LEU A 183 -2.90 5.91 7.39
C LEU A 183 -1.69 5.39 6.63
N THR A 184 -0.85 6.27 6.12
CA THR A 184 0.36 5.90 5.40
C THR A 184 1.57 6.36 6.18
N GLU A 185 2.60 5.52 6.23
CA GLU A 185 3.95 5.84 6.68
C GLU A 185 4.93 5.44 5.58
N GLU A 186 5.74 6.38 5.17
CA GLU A 186 6.84 6.22 4.24
C GLU A 186 8.14 6.56 4.99
N SER A 187 9.23 5.94 4.58
CA SER A 187 10.56 6.27 5.06
C SER A 187 11.53 6.06 3.91
N SER A 188 12.32 7.09 3.61
CA SER A 188 13.45 7.02 2.67
C SER A 188 14.75 7.26 3.46
N ARG A 189 15.78 6.48 3.21
CA ARG A 189 17.12 6.62 3.79
C ARG A 189 18.06 7.39 2.89
#